data_AF-A0A958QW32-F1
#
_entry.id   AF-A0A958QW32-F1
#
_cell.length_a   1.000
_cell.length_b   1.000
_cell.length_c   1.000
_cell.angle_alpha   90.00
_cell.angle_beta   90.00
_cell.angle_gamma   90.00
#
_symmetry.space_group_name_H-M   'P 1'
#
loop_
_entity.id
_entity.type
_entity.pdbx_description
1 polymer ?
#
loop_
_entity_poly.entity_id
_entity_poly.type
_entity_poly.pdbx_seq_one_letter_code
_entity_poly.pdbx_strand_id
1 'polypeptide(L)' 'MRIIFMGTPDYAVPTLEALHAAGHEIVAVYSQPPRPAGRRGLEVLPSPVHRAAERLGIPVFTP' A
#
# COMPACT_ATOMS: atom_id res chain seq x y z
N MET A 1 -2.93 17.19 -7.58
CA MET A 1 -4.08 16.40 -8.09
C MET A 1 -4.53 15.44 -7.02
N ARG A 2 -5.84 15.15 -6.94
CA ARG A 2 -6.41 14.18 -6.00
C ARG A 2 -6.49 12.82 -6.68
N ILE A 3 -5.85 11.81 -6.09
CA ILE A 3 -5.74 10.48 -6.72
C ILE A 3 -6.01 9.36 -5.73
N ILE A 4 -6.45 8.23 -6.27
CA ILE A 4 -6.50 6.95 -5.56
C ILE A 4 -5.39 6.07 -6.13
N PHE A 5 -4.64 5.41 -5.26
CA PHE A 5 -3.61 4.46 -5.67
C PHE A 5 -4.10 3.03 -5.44
N MET A 6 -3.95 2.15 -6.42
CA MET A 6 -4.36 0.75 -6.31
C MET A 6 -3.15 -0.15 -6.60
N GLY A 7 -2.71 -0.92 -5.60
CA GLY A 7 -1.53 -1.76 -5.71
C GLY A 7 -1.39 -2.74 -4.57
N THR A 8 -0.64 -3.81 -4.80
CA THR A 8 -0.38 -4.87 -3.80
C THR A 8 1.08 -5.31 -3.80
N PRO A 9 1.76 -5.53 -4.95
CA PRO A 9 3.10 -6.08 -4.96
C PRO A 9 4.16 -5.04 -4.54
N ASP A 10 5.33 -5.56 -4.20
CA ASP A 10 6.53 -4.81 -3.83
C ASP A 10 6.97 -3.78 -4.88
N TYR A 11 6.94 -4.13 -6.16
CA TYR A 11 7.34 -3.22 -7.23
C TYR A 11 6.42 -2.00 -7.37
N ALA A 12 5.22 -2.01 -6.80
CA ALA A 12 4.30 -0.87 -6.81
C ALA A 12 4.62 0.16 -5.72
N VAL A 13 5.42 -0.20 -4.71
CA VAL A 13 5.78 0.68 -3.59
C VAL A 13 6.57 1.92 -4.05
N PRO A 14 7.61 1.82 -4.89
CA PRO A 14 8.34 3.00 -5.36
C PRO A 14 7.45 4.00 -6.09
N THR A 15 6.44 3.51 -6.84
CA THR A 15 5.49 4.38 -7.54
C THR A 15 4.60 5.14 -6.55
N LEU A 16 4.10 4.48 -5.50
CA LEU A 16 3.32 5.13 -4.45
C LEU A 16 4.15 6.21 -3.73
N GLU A 17 5.38 5.88 -3.35
CA GLU A 17 6.30 6.80 -2.66
C GLU A 17 6.67 7.99 -3.55
N ALA A 18 6.92 7.78 -4.84
CA ALA A 18 7.20 8.84 -5.79
C ALA A 18 6.00 9.78 -5.98
N LEU A 19 4.77 9.24 -6.08
CA LEU A 19 3.57 10.06 -6.19
C LEU A 19 3.32 10.91 -4.93
N HIS A 20 3.56 10.34 -3.75
CA HIS A 20 3.47 11.06 -2.49
C HIS A 20 4.54 12.18 -2.42
N ALA A 21 5.78 11.86 -2.76
CA ALA A 21 6.89 12.82 -2.77
C ALA A 21 6.70 13.96 -3.78
N ALA A 22 6.04 13.68 -4.91
CA ALA A 22 5.67 14.69 -5.91
C ALA A 22 4.54 15.64 -5.44
N GLY A 23 4.00 15.46 -4.24
CA GLY A 23 2.97 16.32 -3.65
C GLY A 23 1.56 16.06 -4.18
N HIS A 24 1.30 14.88 -4.74
CA HIS A 24 -0.07 14.50 -5.08
C HIS A 24 -0.87 14.18 -3.81
N GLU A 25 -2.13 14.62 -3.77
CA GLU A 25 -3.05 14.30 -2.66
C GLU A 25 -3.60 12.88 -2.90
N ILE A 26 -2.94 11.88 -2.31
CA ILE A 26 -3.39 10.49 -2.36
C ILE A 26 -4.44 10.32 -1.26
N VAL A 27 -5.72 10.31 -1.66
CA VAL A 27 -6.84 10.30 -0.70
C VAL A 27 -7.16 8.91 -0.16
N ALA A 28 -6.76 7.86 -0.88
CA ALA A 28 -6.97 6.48 -0.51
C ALA A 28 -5.98 5.56 -1.25
N VAL A 29 -5.58 4.49 -0.58
CA VAL A 29 -4.85 3.36 -1.16
C VAL A 29 -5.71 2.11 -1.08
N TYR A 30 -5.87 1.40 -2.19
CA TYR A 30 -6.47 0.07 -2.19
C TYR A 30 -5.40 -1.00 -2.38
N SER A 31 -5.45 -2.02 -1.53
CA SER A 31 -4.57 -3.17 -1.59
C SER A 31 -5.35 -4.45 -1.26
N GLN A 32 -4.87 -5.61 -1.70
CA GLN A 32 -5.42 -6.88 -1.21
C GLN A 32 -5.37 -6.96 0.33
N PRO A 33 -6.35 -7.65 0.95
CA PRO A 33 -6.38 -7.85 2.39
C PRO A 33 -5.12 -8.58 2.86
N PRO A 34 -4.71 -8.38 4.13
CA PRO A 34 -3.64 -9.16 4.73
C PRO A 34 -3.89 -10.66 4.55
N ARG A 35 -2.87 -11.39 4.12
CA ARG A 35 -2.94 -12.85 3.88
C ARG A 35 -1.78 -13.55 4.59
N PRO A 36 -1.91 -14.85 4.88
CA PRO A 36 -0.82 -15.63 5.46
C PRO A 36 0.42 -15.58 4.55
N ALA A 37 1.55 -15.18 5.11
CA ALA A 37 2.83 -15.02 4.45
C ALA A 37 3.99 -15.21 5.46
N GLY A 38 5.22 -14.86 5.06
CA GLY A 38 6.42 -15.04 5.88
C GLY A 38 7.05 -16.43 5.74
N ARG A 39 8.14 -16.68 6.48
CA ARG A 39 8.99 -17.87 6.28
C ARG A 39 8.27 -19.22 6.40
N ARG A 40 7.21 -19.27 7.22
CA ARG A 40 6.37 -20.45 7.44
C ARG A 40 4.94 -20.29 6.90
N GLY A 41 4.59 -19.14 6.32
CA GLY A 41 3.24 -18.86 5.82
C GLY A 41 2.15 -18.75 6.88
N LEU A 42 2.50 -18.61 8.16
CA LEU A 42 1.55 -18.56 9.28
C LEU A 42 1.27 -17.13 9.76
N GLU A 43 2.11 -16.17 9.37
CA GLU A 43 1.97 -14.78 9.81
C GLU A 43 1.05 -14.06 8.83
N VAL A 44 -0.04 -13.48 9.35
CA VAL A 44 -0.90 -12.60 8.56
C VAL A 44 -0.18 -11.28 8.39
N LEU A 45 0.34 -11.03 7.19
CA LEU A 45 1.11 -9.84 6.89
C LEU A 45 0.33 -8.94 5.94
N PRO A 46 0.30 -7.62 6.17
CA PRO A 46 -0.19 -6.68 5.18
C PRO A 46 0.70 -6.72 3.93
N SER A 47 0.12 -6.36 2.79
CA SER A 47 0.87 -6.29 1.53
C SER A 47 1.99 -5.23 1.60
N PRO A 48 3.00 -5.29 0.72
CA PRO A 48 4.00 -4.23 0.58
C PRO A 48 3.39 -2.83 0.42
N VAL A 49 2.37 -2.67 -0.41
CA VAL A 49 1.70 -1.38 -0.65
C VAL A 49 0.91 -0.93 0.56
N HIS A 50 0.21 -1.84 1.24
CA HIS A 50 -0.50 -1.53 2.48
C HIS A 50 0.45 -0.94 3.51
N ARG A 51 1.57 -1.62 3.80
CA ARG A 51 2.55 -1.13 4.79
C ARG A 51 3.16 0.20 4.38
N ALA A 52 3.38 0.42 3.09
CA ALA A 52 3.90 1.69 2.59
C ALA A 52 2.90 2.83 2.82
N ALA A 53 1.63 2.62 2.48
CA ALA A 53 0.58 3.60 2.70
C ALA A 53 0.38 3.93 4.19
N GLU A 54 0.41 2.94 5.08
CA GLU A 54 0.38 3.17 6.54
C GLU A 54 1.55 4.05 7.02
N ARG A 55 2.78 3.80 6.53
CA ARG A 55 3.96 4.63 6.86
C ARG A 55 3.82 6.06 6.39
N LEU A 56 3.17 6.28 5.24
CA LEU A 56 2.92 7.59 4.66
C LEU A 56 1.68 8.29 5.25
N GLY A 57 0.97 7.65 6.20
CA GLY A 57 -0.24 8.19 6.81
C GLY A 57 -1.44 8.25 5.87
N ILE A 58 -1.45 7.44 4.81
CA ILE A 58 -2.51 7.41 3.79
C ILE A 58 -3.54 6.34 4.18
N PRO A 59 -4.86 6.65 4.18
CA PRO A 59 -5.90 5.65 4.45
C PRO A 59 -5.83 4.46 3.49
N VAL A 60 -5.88 3.24 4.03
CA VAL A 60 -5.84 1.99 3.27
C VAL A 60 -7.17 1.27 3.34
N PHE A 61 -7.63 0.77 2.20
CA PHE A 61 -8.84 -0.03 2.06
C PHE A 61 -8.52 -1.36 1.39
N THR A 62 -9.24 -2.41 1.80
CA THR A 62 -9.07 -3.76 1.26
C THR A 62 -10.40 -4.24 0.68
N PRO A 63 -10.47 -4.58 -0.62
CA PRO A 63 -11.63 -5.22 -1.22
C PRO A 63 -11.71 -6.72 -0.87
#